data_AF-A0A6J8ADY0-F1
#
_entry.id   AF-A0A6J8ADY0-F1
#
_cell.length_a   1.000
_cell.length_b   1.000
_cell.length_c   1.000
_cell.angle_alpha   90.00
_cell.angle_beta   90.00
_cell.angle_gamma   90.00
#
_symmetry.space_group_name_H-M   'P 1'
#
loop_
_entity.id
_entity.type
_entity.pdbx_description
1 polymer ?
#
loop_
_entity_poly.entity_id
_entity_poly.type
_entity_poly.pdbx_seq_one_letter_code
_entity_poly.pdbx_strand_id
1 'polypeptide(L)'
;MRSLEEDRKETIKKLEHDIRNSLNHIYGEHSNCYDICKTRTTANENTPTLNINEEKKGNFGTECIFQEQTDMWTAGSNVEEQEEARLSSNLIPSYIDSEMRREIAILLNNIAKKSSNLIGNFTSNLAESWMHMRTKFDGGQMYNHCNRGSWHTRCYGAALRNNLGPLWSLKVWVSSTQSTSGHYFQKLYNTREKNININNTSKSKPEIKQNRWKRKMKASKEATSRKAKKQYGKECIQAENDISPQQLETIKENFYTTEIDITPSEIKKIELETTSQSISTNWSEQRKKRLTSSKFGRIVKRNSKLPVAKLLSSLLYCTFSGNKSTRFWTESGKNYYFGIYSVHVKEKYIYQN
;
A
#
# COMPACT_ATOMS: atom_id res chain seq x y z
N MET A 1 -33.38 -21.32 -2.23
CA MET A 1 -33.43 -20.47 -1.02
C MET A 1 -33.18 -21.26 0.26
N ARG A 2 -33.75 -22.48 0.45
CA ARG A 2 -33.50 -23.33 1.64
C ARG A 2 -32.01 -23.66 1.89
N SER A 3 -31.25 -23.99 0.84
CA SER A 3 -29.82 -24.31 0.97
C SER A 3 -28.99 -23.19 1.61
N LEU A 4 -29.23 -21.93 1.23
CA LEU A 4 -28.50 -20.77 1.78
C LEU A 4 -28.82 -20.50 3.26
N GLU A 5 -30.00 -20.88 3.71
CA GLU A 5 -30.44 -20.70 5.09
C GLU A 5 -29.93 -21.84 5.98
N GLU A 6 -29.85 -23.04 5.44
CA GLU A 6 -29.20 -24.20 6.04
C GLU A 6 -27.69 -23.97 6.20
N ASP A 7 -27.00 -23.52 5.14
CA ASP A 7 -25.57 -23.16 5.18
C ASP A 7 -25.27 -22.08 6.24
N ARG A 8 -26.17 -21.09 6.34
CA ARG A 8 -26.04 -20.02 7.34
C ARG A 8 -26.24 -20.55 8.75
N LYS A 9 -27.22 -21.42 8.99
CA LYS A 9 -27.44 -22.06 10.29
C LYS A 9 -26.25 -22.92 10.70
N GLU A 10 -25.67 -23.65 9.75
CA GLU A 10 -24.46 -24.45 9.99
C GLU A 10 -23.26 -23.56 10.37
N THR A 11 -23.06 -22.47 9.63
CA THR A 11 -21.99 -21.49 9.93
C THR A 11 -22.17 -20.87 11.33
N ILE A 12 -23.41 -20.56 11.72
CA ILE A 12 -23.74 -20.06 13.05
C ILE A 12 -23.38 -21.07 14.13
N LYS A 13 -23.73 -22.34 13.94
CA LYS A 13 -23.40 -23.41 14.89
C LYS A 13 -21.89 -23.62 15.02
N LYS A 14 -21.14 -23.57 13.90
CA LYS A 14 -19.68 -23.67 13.91
C LYS A 14 -19.05 -22.53 14.72
N LEU A 15 -19.47 -21.28 14.48
CA LEU A 15 -18.97 -20.14 15.25
C LEU A 15 -19.35 -20.22 16.74
N GLU A 16 -20.57 -20.62 17.06
CA GLU A 16 -21.02 -20.82 18.45
C GLU A 16 -20.14 -21.85 19.18
N HIS A 17 -19.82 -22.96 18.50
CA HIS A 17 -18.92 -23.98 18.99
C HIS A 17 -17.50 -23.45 19.19
N ASP A 18 -16.95 -22.74 18.21
CA ASP A 18 -15.59 -22.18 18.30
C ASP A 18 -15.44 -21.16 19.43
N ILE A 19 -16.45 -20.30 19.65
CA ILE A 19 -16.43 -19.33 20.76
C ILE A 19 -16.45 -20.06 22.11
N ARG A 20 -17.27 -21.10 22.27
CA ARG A 20 -17.30 -21.91 23.49
C ARG A 20 -15.99 -22.67 23.72
N ASN A 21 -15.39 -23.15 22.64
CA ASN A 21 -14.16 -23.95 22.70
C ASN A 21 -12.88 -23.09 22.72
N SER A 22 -12.99 -21.77 22.63
CA SER A 22 -11.84 -20.85 22.60
C SER A 22 -10.97 -20.95 23.84
N LEU A 23 -11.54 -21.15 25.03
CA LEU A 23 -10.78 -21.37 26.26
C LEU A 23 -9.96 -22.65 26.21
N ASN A 24 -10.59 -23.77 25.85
CA ASN A 24 -9.92 -25.06 25.73
C ASN A 24 -8.76 -24.96 24.74
N HIS A 25 -8.97 -24.26 23.62
CA HIS A 25 -7.92 -24.00 22.64
C HIS A 25 -6.72 -23.22 23.21
N ILE A 26 -6.95 -22.18 24.03
CA ILE A 26 -5.88 -21.39 24.67
C ILE A 26 -5.06 -22.25 25.64
N TYR A 27 -5.70 -23.18 26.33
CA TYR A 27 -5.06 -24.09 27.28
C TYR A 27 -4.54 -25.39 26.63
N GLY A 28 -4.48 -25.46 25.30
CA GLY A 28 -3.91 -26.61 24.57
C GLY A 28 -4.82 -27.85 24.47
N GLU A 29 -6.07 -27.76 24.95
CA GLU A 29 -7.06 -28.82 24.83
C GLU A 29 -7.75 -28.75 23.46
N HIS A 30 -7.31 -29.62 22.54
CA HIS A 30 -7.81 -29.65 21.15
C HIS A 30 -8.83 -30.75 20.86
N SER A 31 -9.28 -31.50 21.87
CA SER A 31 -10.21 -32.64 21.75
C SER A 31 -11.52 -32.27 21.04
N ASN A 32 -11.99 -31.03 21.24
CA ASN A 32 -13.25 -30.53 20.71
C ASN A 32 -13.08 -29.56 19.53
N CYS A 33 -11.88 -29.42 18.96
CA CYS A 33 -11.67 -28.50 17.82
C CYS A 33 -12.19 -29.09 16.50
N TYR A 34 -12.94 -28.32 15.73
CA TYR A 34 -13.51 -28.78 14.46
C TYR A 34 -12.48 -28.79 13.32
N ASP A 35 -12.18 -27.63 12.71
CA ASP A 35 -11.30 -27.54 11.52
C ASP A 35 -10.04 -26.69 11.73
N ILE A 36 -10.08 -25.67 12.60
CA ILE A 36 -9.00 -24.67 12.73
C ILE A 36 -7.69 -25.28 13.26
N CYS A 37 -7.77 -26.33 14.09
CA CYS A 37 -6.61 -26.93 14.76
C CYS A 37 -6.10 -28.21 14.10
N LYS A 38 -6.93 -28.90 13.30
CA LYS A 38 -6.57 -30.19 12.68
C LYS A 38 -5.56 -30.06 11.54
N THR A 39 -5.39 -28.86 10.99
CA THR A 39 -4.41 -28.58 9.92
C THR A 39 -2.97 -28.51 10.42
N ARG A 40 -2.73 -28.45 11.74
CA ARG A 40 -1.37 -28.32 12.30
C ARG A 40 -0.76 -29.64 12.77
N THR A 41 -1.58 -30.63 13.12
CA THR A 41 -1.10 -31.91 13.67
C THR A 41 -0.42 -32.80 12.65
N THR A 42 -0.67 -32.62 11.35
CA THR A 42 -0.03 -33.43 10.28
C THR A 42 1.36 -32.94 9.86
N ALA A 43 1.91 -31.89 10.50
CA ALA A 43 3.20 -31.30 10.15
C ALA A 43 4.33 -31.55 11.17
N ASN A 44 4.06 -32.21 12.30
CA ASN A 44 4.99 -32.30 13.43
C ASN A 44 5.59 -33.70 13.71
N GLU A 45 5.44 -34.67 12.81
CA GLU A 45 6.11 -35.99 12.96
C GLU A 45 7.43 -36.15 12.20
N ASN A 46 7.89 -35.11 11.49
CA ASN A 46 9.22 -35.11 10.89
C ASN A 46 10.01 -33.90 11.39
N THR A 47 10.66 -34.03 12.54
CA THR A 47 11.76 -33.14 12.94
C THR A 47 12.90 -33.29 11.92
N PRO A 48 13.25 -32.26 11.14
CA PRO A 48 14.52 -32.25 10.44
C PRO A 48 15.58 -31.88 11.49
N THR A 49 16.34 -32.87 11.95
CA THR A 49 17.65 -32.61 12.55
C THR A 49 18.51 -31.87 11.53
N LEU A 50 18.64 -30.55 11.70
CA LEU A 50 19.60 -29.75 10.95
C LEU A 50 20.99 -30.02 11.52
N ASN A 51 21.71 -30.90 10.83
CA ASN A 51 23.16 -31.02 10.91
C ASN A 51 23.76 -29.67 10.51
N ILE A 52 24.33 -28.95 11.49
CA ILE A 52 25.18 -27.80 11.24
C ILE A 52 26.55 -28.36 10.87
N ASN A 53 26.80 -28.51 9.57
CA ASN A 53 28.16 -28.56 9.04
C ASN A 53 28.51 -27.18 8.49
N GLU A 54 29.64 -26.70 8.98
CA GLU A 54 30.29 -25.44 8.64
C GLU A 54 30.59 -25.34 7.14
N GLU A 55 30.11 -24.28 6.49
CA GLU A 55 30.85 -23.67 5.38
C GLU A 55 30.73 -22.14 5.44
N LYS A 56 31.88 -21.49 5.64
CA LYS A 56 32.08 -20.04 5.57
C LYS A 56 31.93 -19.56 4.12
N LYS A 57 31.18 -18.48 3.89
CA LYS A 57 31.57 -17.25 3.16
C LYS A 57 30.37 -16.34 2.84
N GLY A 58 30.48 -15.05 3.14
CA GLY A 58 29.79 -13.98 2.39
C GLY A 58 28.86 -13.07 3.20
N ASN A 59 29.44 -12.01 3.77
CA ASN A 59 28.82 -10.94 4.56
C ASN A 59 27.83 -10.06 3.74
N PHE A 60 26.58 -9.86 4.20
CA PHE A 60 25.76 -8.65 3.91
C PHE A 60 24.57 -8.48 4.91
N GLY A 61 24.83 -7.83 6.04
CA GLY A 61 24.03 -6.72 6.59
C GLY A 61 22.54 -6.89 6.95
N THR A 62 22.07 -8.05 7.44
CA THR A 62 20.68 -8.18 7.98
C THR A 62 20.57 -8.74 9.40
N GLU A 63 21.66 -9.18 10.02
CA GLU A 63 21.65 -9.81 11.36
C GLU A 63 21.62 -8.82 12.55
N CYS A 64 21.80 -7.51 12.34
CA CYS A 64 22.00 -6.56 13.45
C CYS A 64 20.72 -6.20 14.22
N ILE A 65 19.54 -6.18 13.57
CA ILE A 65 18.31 -5.65 14.21
C ILE A 65 17.69 -6.66 15.18
N PHE A 66 17.69 -7.94 14.83
CA PHE A 66 17.13 -8.97 15.70
C PHE A 66 18.04 -9.24 16.90
N GLN A 67 19.36 -9.15 16.72
CA GLN A 67 20.31 -9.34 17.80
C GLN A 67 20.24 -8.20 18.82
N GLU A 68 20.24 -6.94 18.36
CA GLU A 68 20.08 -5.77 19.26
C GLU A 68 18.76 -5.78 20.03
N GLN A 69 17.67 -6.25 19.40
CA GLN A 69 16.38 -6.35 20.06
C GLN A 69 16.34 -7.50 21.08
N THR A 70 17.03 -8.61 20.80
CA THR A 70 17.16 -9.75 21.71
C THR A 70 18.04 -9.38 22.90
N ASP A 71 19.16 -8.70 22.65
CA ASP A 71 20.10 -8.23 23.67
C ASP A 71 19.45 -7.16 24.57
N MET A 72 18.57 -6.32 24.03
CA MET A 72 17.76 -5.38 24.81
C MET A 72 16.74 -6.10 25.72
N TRP A 73 16.21 -7.25 25.31
CA TRP A 73 15.23 -8.04 26.09
C TRP A 73 15.88 -8.97 27.11
N THR A 74 17.14 -9.35 26.91
CA THR A 74 17.91 -10.23 27.80
C THR A 74 18.85 -9.46 28.73
N ALA A 75 19.09 -8.17 28.50
CA ALA A 75 19.84 -7.31 29.40
C ALA A 75 19.18 -7.23 30.78
N GLY A 76 19.66 -8.04 31.72
CA GLY A 76 19.29 -8.00 33.14
C GLY A 76 18.36 -9.11 33.63
N SER A 77 18.07 -10.14 32.83
CA SER A 77 17.34 -11.32 33.30
C SER A 77 17.96 -12.59 32.73
N ASN A 78 18.27 -13.56 33.60
CA ASN A 78 18.85 -14.82 33.16
C ASN A 78 17.86 -15.54 32.24
N VAL A 79 18.32 -16.01 31.08
CA VAL A 79 17.49 -16.77 30.12
C VAL A 79 16.88 -18.00 30.80
N GLU A 80 17.61 -18.63 31.72
CA GLU A 80 17.09 -19.75 32.52
C GLU A 80 16.00 -19.30 33.50
N GLU A 81 16.11 -18.11 34.12
CA GLU A 81 15.05 -17.56 34.98
C GLU A 81 13.82 -17.13 34.18
N GLN A 82 14.00 -16.64 32.95
CA GLN A 82 12.88 -16.30 32.05
C GLN A 82 12.16 -17.57 31.58
N GLU A 83 12.89 -18.63 31.26
CA GLU A 83 12.32 -19.93 30.89
C GLU A 83 11.69 -20.65 32.11
N GLU A 84 12.29 -20.58 33.30
CA GLU A 84 11.67 -21.04 34.55
C GLU A 84 10.43 -20.21 34.91
N ALA A 85 10.40 -18.89 34.70
CA ALA A 85 9.20 -18.08 34.88
C ALA A 85 8.09 -18.46 33.88
N ARG A 86 8.47 -18.81 32.64
CA ARG A 86 7.55 -19.35 31.63
C ARG A 86 6.99 -20.71 32.04
N LEU A 87 7.84 -21.62 32.53
CA LEU A 87 7.51 -23.00 32.85
C LEU A 87 6.86 -23.17 34.23
N SER A 88 7.17 -22.30 35.20
CA SER A 88 6.64 -22.34 36.58
C SER A 88 5.14 -22.05 36.68
N SER A 89 4.54 -21.50 35.62
CA SER A 89 3.08 -21.37 35.49
C SER A 89 2.35 -22.71 35.27
N ASN A 90 3.05 -23.81 35.00
CA ASN A 90 2.43 -25.07 34.58
C ASN A 90 2.29 -26.14 35.67
N LEU A 91 2.72 -25.90 36.91
CA LEU A 91 2.82 -26.99 37.91
C LEU A 91 1.76 -27.04 38.99
N ILE A 92 0.82 -26.08 39.05
CA ILE A 92 -0.37 -26.19 39.89
C ILE A 92 -1.56 -25.57 39.14
N PRO A 93 -2.53 -26.35 38.64
CA PRO A 93 -3.83 -25.81 38.28
C PRO A 93 -4.43 -25.24 39.56
N SER A 94 -4.28 -23.94 39.75
CA SER A 94 -4.77 -23.29 40.95
C SER A 94 -6.30 -23.39 40.92
N TYR A 95 -6.93 -23.55 42.09
CA TYR A 95 -8.38 -23.40 42.22
C TYR A 95 -8.88 -22.11 41.53
N ILE A 96 -8.05 -21.06 41.53
CA ILE A 96 -8.27 -19.78 40.85
C ILE A 96 -8.43 -19.95 39.33
N ASP A 97 -7.63 -20.79 38.66
CA ASP A 97 -7.77 -21.05 37.22
C ASP A 97 -9.09 -21.74 36.90
N SER A 98 -9.56 -22.65 37.77
CA SER A 98 -10.84 -23.34 37.58
C SER A 98 -12.03 -22.37 37.71
N GLU A 99 -11.95 -21.43 38.65
CA GLU A 99 -13.01 -20.45 38.89
C GLU A 99 -13.01 -19.36 37.80
N MET A 100 -11.84 -18.88 37.38
CA MET A 100 -11.71 -17.95 36.25
C MET A 100 -12.22 -18.58 34.95
N ARG A 101 -11.92 -19.86 34.69
CA ARG A 101 -12.47 -20.59 33.54
C ARG A 101 -14.00 -20.62 33.59
N ARG A 102 -14.59 -20.83 34.76
CA ARG A 102 -16.05 -20.84 34.94
C ARG A 102 -16.66 -19.46 34.64
N GLU A 103 -16.07 -18.38 35.15
CA GLU A 103 -16.54 -17.02 34.89
C GLU A 103 -16.43 -16.64 33.41
N ILE A 104 -15.29 -16.92 32.79
CA ILE A 104 -15.08 -16.62 31.37
C ILE A 104 -16.00 -17.47 30.50
N ALA A 105 -16.27 -18.73 30.88
CA ALA A 105 -17.22 -19.58 30.17
C ALA A 105 -18.65 -18.99 30.17
N ILE A 106 -19.08 -18.31 31.24
CA ILE A 106 -20.38 -17.61 31.27
C ILE A 106 -20.39 -16.47 30.24
N LEU A 107 -19.31 -15.67 30.19
CA LEU A 107 -19.18 -14.57 29.22
C LEU A 107 -19.16 -15.09 27.78
N LEU A 108 -18.38 -16.14 27.51
CA LEU A 108 -18.29 -16.77 26.19
C LEU A 108 -19.63 -17.36 25.77
N ASN A 109 -20.39 -17.97 26.69
CA ASN A 109 -21.73 -18.45 26.38
C ASN A 109 -22.67 -17.31 25.97
N ASN A 110 -22.56 -16.13 26.59
CA ASN A 110 -23.35 -14.97 26.21
C ASN A 110 -22.96 -14.43 24.83
N ILE A 111 -21.68 -14.50 24.46
CA ILE A 111 -21.18 -14.12 23.13
C ILE A 111 -21.60 -15.16 22.09
N ALA A 112 -21.47 -16.45 22.40
CA ALA A 112 -21.84 -17.57 21.53
C ALA A 112 -23.33 -17.57 21.20
N LYS A 113 -24.20 -17.22 22.16
CA LYS A 113 -25.64 -17.00 21.90
C LYS A 113 -25.90 -15.90 20.86
N LYS A 114 -24.96 -14.97 20.66
CA LYS A 114 -25.02 -13.87 19.68
C LYS A 114 -24.29 -14.19 18.38
N SER A 115 -23.83 -15.42 18.15
CA SER A 115 -23.12 -15.82 16.92
C SER A 115 -23.87 -15.50 15.63
N SER A 116 -25.20 -15.62 15.64
CA SER A 116 -26.06 -15.23 14.51
C SER A 116 -25.95 -13.74 14.15
N ASN A 117 -25.83 -12.88 15.16
CA ASN A 117 -25.63 -11.44 14.99
C ASN A 117 -24.20 -11.12 14.57
N LEU A 118 -23.20 -11.82 15.12
CA LEU A 118 -21.79 -11.65 14.77
C LEU A 118 -21.50 -11.97 13.31
N ILE A 119 -22.00 -13.11 12.81
CA ILE A 119 -21.87 -13.49 11.38
C ILE A 119 -22.54 -12.47 10.46
N GLY A 120 -23.67 -11.93 10.89
CA GLY A 120 -24.38 -10.90 10.14
C GLY A 120 -23.83 -9.48 10.30
N ASN A 121 -22.85 -9.27 11.17
CA ASN A 121 -22.40 -7.96 11.63
C ASN A 121 -23.58 -7.04 12.01
N PHE A 122 -24.58 -7.60 12.69
CA PHE A 122 -25.73 -6.86 13.18
C PHE A 122 -25.37 -6.24 14.53
N THR A 123 -25.12 -4.93 14.53
CA THR A 123 -25.09 -4.18 15.79
C THR A 123 -26.52 -3.88 16.21
N SER A 124 -26.96 -4.44 17.34
CA SER A 124 -28.29 -4.14 17.89
C SER A 124 -28.38 -2.72 18.45
N ASN A 125 -27.24 -2.03 18.59
CA ASN A 125 -27.18 -0.70 19.17
C ASN A 125 -27.31 0.37 18.07
N LEU A 126 -28.56 0.66 17.68
CA LEU A 126 -28.89 1.81 16.84
C LEU A 126 -28.32 3.12 17.43
N ALA A 127 -28.24 3.22 18.76
CA ALA A 127 -27.63 4.37 19.42
C ALA A 127 -26.12 4.44 19.17
N GLU A 128 -25.37 3.33 19.15
CA GLU A 128 -23.94 3.33 18.77
C GLU A 128 -23.72 3.74 17.32
N SER A 129 -24.53 3.21 16.39
CA SER A 129 -24.48 3.61 14.97
C SER A 129 -24.75 5.11 14.80
N TRP A 130 -25.76 5.61 15.51
CA TRP A 130 -26.08 7.03 15.56
C TRP A 130 -24.96 7.88 16.16
N MET A 131 -24.43 7.46 17.30
CA MET A 131 -23.31 8.14 17.97
C MET A 131 -22.06 8.15 17.10
N HIS A 132 -21.79 7.08 16.35
CA HIS A 132 -20.69 7.06 15.38
C HIS A 132 -20.90 8.06 14.24
N MET A 133 -22.12 8.29 13.77
CA MET A 133 -22.39 9.33 12.77
C MET A 133 -22.25 10.73 13.37
N ARG A 134 -22.79 10.95 14.58
CA ARG A 134 -22.72 12.22 15.32
C ARG A 134 -21.28 12.63 15.62
N THR A 135 -20.43 11.71 16.07
CA THR A 135 -19.02 12.01 16.41
C THR A 135 -18.20 12.52 15.23
N LYS A 136 -18.59 12.22 13.99
CA LYS A 136 -17.96 12.82 12.80
C LYS A 136 -18.25 14.31 12.66
N PHE A 137 -19.36 14.79 13.22
CA PHE A 137 -19.69 16.22 13.31
C PHE A 137 -19.07 16.88 14.53
N ASP A 138 -18.63 16.10 15.52
CA ASP A 138 -17.85 16.60 16.65
C ASP A 138 -16.38 16.91 16.24
N GLY A 139 -15.93 16.46 15.06
CA GLY A 139 -14.51 16.54 14.68
C GLY A 139 -13.62 15.52 15.40
N GLY A 140 -14.23 14.52 16.07
CA GLY A 140 -13.53 13.58 16.95
C GLY A 140 -13.15 14.20 18.30
N GLN A 141 -12.15 13.61 18.98
CA GLN A 141 -11.63 14.12 20.26
C GLN A 141 -10.78 15.40 20.13
N MET A 142 -10.45 15.84 18.90
CA MET A 142 -9.42 16.88 18.70
C MET A 142 -9.91 18.32 18.89
N TYR A 143 -11.22 18.58 18.81
CA TYR A 143 -11.75 19.93 18.94
C TYR A 143 -13.00 19.92 19.83
N ASN A 144 -12.94 20.59 20.98
CA ASN A 144 -14.09 20.75 21.86
C ASN A 144 -15.06 21.79 21.26
N HIS A 145 -16.00 21.32 20.45
CA HIS A 145 -17.07 22.16 19.91
C HIS A 145 -18.29 22.27 20.86
N CYS A 146 -18.19 21.92 22.15
CA CYS A 146 -19.32 21.89 23.10
C CYS A 146 -19.76 23.29 23.61
N ASN A 147 -19.88 24.27 22.72
CA ASN A 147 -20.56 25.53 23.04
C ASN A 147 -22.09 25.34 23.05
N ARG A 148 -22.84 26.16 23.79
CA ARG A 148 -24.32 26.07 23.88
C ARG A 148 -24.95 26.07 22.48
N GLY A 149 -25.90 25.17 22.23
CA GLY A 149 -26.58 25.01 20.91
C GLY A 149 -25.85 24.11 19.90
N SER A 150 -24.55 23.89 20.07
CA SER A 150 -23.74 23.07 19.16
C SER A 150 -24.16 21.59 19.12
N TRP A 151 -24.63 21.04 20.26
CA TRP A 151 -25.10 19.66 20.38
C TRP A 151 -26.27 19.38 19.44
N HIS A 152 -27.30 20.22 19.47
CA HIS A 152 -28.51 20.07 18.66
C HIS A 152 -28.16 20.12 17.16
N THR A 153 -27.35 21.09 16.74
CA THR A 153 -26.91 21.22 15.35
C THR A 153 -26.17 19.97 14.85
N ARG A 154 -25.32 19.35 15.67
CA ARG A 154 -24.61 18.11 15.32
C ARG A 154 -25.55 16.91 15.24
N CYS A 155 -26.53 16.82 16.13
CA CYS A 155 -27.59 15.82 16.05
C CYS A 155 -28.44 15.98 14.79
N TYR A 156 -28.79 17.22 14.40
CA TYR A 156 -29.49 17.49 13.15
C TYR A 156 -28.64 17.15 11.92
N GLY A 157 -27.35 17.50 11.92
CA GLY A 157 -26.41 17.10 10.85
C GLY A 157 -26.27 15.58 10.71
N ALA A 158 -26.22 14.86 11.84
CA ALA A 158 -26.23 13.40 11.84
C ALA A 158 -27.53 12.82 11.28
N ALA A 159 -28.68 13.40 11.65
CA ALA A 159 -30.00 13.03 11.11
C ALA A 159 -30.08 13.18 9.60
N LEU A 160 -29.67 14.35 9.10
CA LEU A 160 -29.66 14.64 7.67
C LEU A 160 -28.72 13.67 6.92
N ARG A 161 -27.55 13.37 7.49
CA ARG A 161 -26.62 12.39 6.91
C ARG A 161 -27.19 10.99 6.84
N ASN A 162 -27.89 10.55 7.89
CA ASN A 162 -28.48 9.22 7.94
C ASN A 162 -29.62 9.07 6.92
N ASN A 163 -30.49 10.09 6.84
CA ASN A 163 -31.70 10.03 6.03
C ASN A 163 -31.46 10.34 4.54
N LEU A 164 -30.59 11.32 4.24
CA LEU A 164 -30.39 11.85 2.89
C LEU A 164 -29.06 11.41 2.25
N GLY A 165 -28.21 10.69 3.01
CA GLY A 165 -26.90 10.23 2.56
C GLY A 165 -25.87 11.36 2.41
N PRO A 166 -24.59 11.05 2.10
CA PRO A 166 -23.48 12.00 2.04
C PRO A 166 -23.73 13.29 1.22
N LEU A 167 -24.57 13.24 0.19
CA LEU A 167 -24.84 14.41 -0.67
C LEU A 167 -25.67 15.51 0.00
N TRP A 168 -26.26 15.24 1.16
CA TRP A 168 -27.08 16.21 1.89
C TRP A 168 -26.34 17.54 2.14
N SER A 169 -25.05 17.47 2.47
CA SER A 169 -24.23 18.65 2.78
C SER A 169 -24.05 19.56 1.57
N LEU A 170 -23.96 18.99 0.36
CA LEU A 170 -23.87 19.76 -0.88
C LEU A 170 -25.18 20.48 -1.18
N LYS A 171 -26.32 19.79 -0.98
CA LYS A 171 -27.65 20.36 -1.17
C LYS A 171 -27.87 21.53 -0.22
N VAL A 172 -27.59 21.33 1.07
CA VAL A 172 -27.73 22.37 2.10
C VAL A 172 -26.79 23.54 1.81
N TRP A 173 -25.54 23.29 1.41
CA TRP A 173 -24.62 24.37 1.04
C TRP A 173 -25.20 25.26 -0.06
N VAL A 174 -25.64 24.67 -1.17
CA VAL A 174 -26.22 25.42 -2.29
C VAL A 174 -27.46 26.19 -1.86
N SER A 175 -28.32 25.58 -1.04
CA SER A 175 -29.53 26.24 -0.52
C SER A 175 -29.22 27.39 0.43
N SER A 176 -28.19 27.26 1.29
CA SER A 176 -27.86 28.26 2.31
C SER A 176 -26.99 29.40 1.78
N THR A 177 -26.05 29.11 0.87
CA THR A 177 -25.08 30.10 0.39
C THR A 177 -25.41 30.62 -1.02
N GLN A 178 -26.46 30.09 -1.67
CA GLN A 178 -26.87 30.39 -3.04
C GLN A 178 -25.72 30.26 -4.07
N SER A 179 -24.68 29.51 -3.71
CA SER A 179 -23.43 29.39 -4.46
C SER A 179 -22.94 27.95 -4.43
N THR A 180 -22.16 27.58 -5.43
CA THR A 180 -21.58 26.24 -5.48
C THR A 180 -20.45 26.10 -4.48
N SER A 181 -20.39 24.96 -3.81
CA SER A 181 -19.27 24.64 -2.90
C SER A 181 -17.97 24.42 -3.67
N GLY A 182 -16.82 24.62 -3.02
CA GLY A 182 -15.52 24.44 -3.65
C GLY A 182 -15.28 23.02 -4.19
N HIS A 183 -14.46 22.89 -5.24
CA HIS A 183 -14.17 21.62 -5.92
C HIS A 183 -13.78 20.48 -4.97
N TYR A 184 -12.93 20.74 -3.97
CA TYR A 184 -12.51 19.71 -3.01
C TYR A 184 -13.66 19.20 -2.14
N PHE A 185 -14.56 20.09 -1.73
CA PHE A 185 -15.74 19.73 -0.94
C PHE A 185 -16.67 18.82 -1.76
N GLN A 186 -16.97 19.22 -3.00
CA GLN A 186 -17.76 18.39 -3.92
C GLN A 186 -17.10 17.03 -4.17
N LYS A 187 -15.80 17.01 -4.46
CA LYS A 187 -15.03 15.77 -4.70
C LYS A 187 -15.10 14.83 -3.49
N LEU A 188 -14.96 15.34 -2.27
CA LEU A 188 -15.01 14.55 -1.05
C LEU A 188 -16.36 13.84 -0.87
N TYR A 189 -17.47 14.58 -0.95
CA TYR A 189 -18.80 14.00 -0.71
C TYR A 189 -19.26 13.11 -1.86
N ASN A 190 -18.93 13.45 -3.11
CA ASN A 190 -19.17 12.58 -4.26
C ASN A 190 -18.38 11.26 -4.16
N THR A 191 -17.15 11.30 -3.63
CA THR A 191 -16.36 10.08 -3.40
C THR A 191 -16.99 9.22 -2.30
N ARG A 192 -17.46 9.84 -1.22
CA ARG A 192 -18.17 9.13 -0.14
C ARG A 192 -19.45 8.46 -0.65
N GLU A 193 -20.24 9.16 -1.44
CA GLU A 193 -21.44 8.62 -2.09
C GLU A 193 -21.12 7.40 -2.95
N LYS A 194 -20.09 7.51 -3.82
CA LYS A 194 -19.62 6.38 -4.63
C LYS A 194 -19.20 5.19 -3.78
N ASN A 195 -18.48 5.41 -2.67
CA ASN A 195 -18.05 4.34 -1.78
C ASN A 195 -19.22 3.64 -1.09
N ILE A 196 -20.24 4.39 -0.66
CA ILE A 196 -21.46 3.79 -0.09
C ILE A 196 -22.18 2.95 -1.14
N ASN A 197 -22.32 3.45 -2.36
CA ASN A 197 -22.94 2.71 -3.46
C ASN A 197 -22.11 1.47 -3.84
N ILE A 198 -20.78 1.55 -3.83
CA ILE A 198 -19.90 0.39 -4.00
C ILE A 198 -20.11 -0.61 -2.85
N ASN A 199 -20.21 -0.15 -1.61
CA ASN A 199 -20.42 -1.03 -0.47
C ASN A 199 -21.81 -1.71 -0.52
N ASN A 200 -22.86 -0.97 -0.86
CA ASN A 200 -24.21 -1.52 -1.04
C ASN A 200 -24.26 -2.52 -2.21
N THR A 201 -23.57 -2.21 -3.32
CA THR A 201 -23.41 -3.16 -4.43
C THR A 201 -22.51 -4.35 -4.06
N SER A 202 -21.57 -4.19 -3.13
CA SER A 202 -20.74 -5.28 -2.59
C SER A 202 -21.48 -6.13 -1.56
N LYS A 203 -22.57 -5.63 -0.97
CA LYS A 203 -23.52 -6.41 -0.15
C LYS A 203 -24.59 -7.10 -1.01
N SER A 204 -24.57 -6.89 -2.33
CA SER A 204 -25.48 -7.55 -3.26
C SER A 204 -25.31 -9.06 -3.23
N LYS A 205 -26.39 -9.76 -3.61
CA LYS A 205 -26.50 -11.23 -3.62
C LYS A 205 -25.24 -11.87 -4.24
N PRO A 206 -24.77 -13.02 -3.71
CA PRO A 206 -23.55 -13.69 -4.18
C PRO A 206 -23.56 -13.97 -5.70
N GLU A 207 -24.74 -14.19 -6.27
CA GLU A 207 -24.96 -14.34 -7.71
C GLU A 207 -24.52 -13.10 -8.53
N ILE A 208 -24.81 -11.89 -8.03
CA ILE A 208 -24.38 -10.62 -8.65
C ILE A 208 -22.85 -10.49 -8.57
N LYS A 209 -22.24 -10.91 -7.45
CA LYS A 209 -20.78 -10.93 -7.30
C LYS A 209 -20.12 -11.89 -8.28
N GLN A 210 -20.62 -13.12 -8.40
CA GLN A 210 -20.13 -14.11 -9.35
C GLN A 210 -20.27 -13.61 -10.79
N ASN A 211 -21.41 -13.00 -11.15
CA ASN A 211 -21.61 -12.44 -12.48
C ASN A 211 -20.67 -11.25 -12.77
N ARG A 212 -20.37 -10.42 -11.77
CA ARG A 212 -19.39 -9.33 -11.89
C ARG A 212 -17.97 -9.87 -12.11
N TRP A 213 -17.58 -10.91 -11.36
CA TRP A 213 -16.29 -11.56 -11.51
C TRP A 213 -16.17 -12.26 -12.87
N LYS A 214 -17.21 -12.98 -13.31
CA LYS A 214 -17.28 -13.58 -14.65
C LYS A 214 -17.15 -12.53 -15.76
N ARG A 215 -17.82 -11.37 -15.62
CA ARG A 215 -17.67 -10.23 -16.56
C ARG A 215 -16.25 -9.66 -16.54
N LYS A 216 -15.64 -9.50 -15.37
CA LYS A 216 -14.26 -9.01 -15.22
C LYS A 216 -13.24 -9.99 -15.81
N MET A 217 -13.41 -11.29 -15.57
CA MET A 217 -12.57 -12.34 -16.15
C MET A 217 -12.75 -12.43 -17.67
N LYS A 218 -13.98 -12.29 -18.19
CA LYS A 218 -14.22 -12.19 -19.63
C LYS A 218 -13.54 -10.97 -20.26
N ALA A 219 -13.50 -9.84 -19.55
CA ALA A 219 -12.76 -8.65 -19.98
C ALA A 219 -11.24 -8.74 -19.80
N SER A 220 -10.75 -9.62 -18.91
CA SER A 220 -9.33 -9.85 -18.65
C SER A 220 -8.67 -10.80 -19.63
N LYS A 221 -9.43 -11.65 -20.33
CA LYS A 221 -8.88 -12.65 -21.25
C LYS A 221 -8.21 -12.04 -22.48
N GLU A 222 -8.48 -10.77 -22.79
CA GLU A 222 -7.74 -9.97 -23.75
C GLU A 222 -8.08 -8.50 -23.50
N ALA A 223 -7.08 -7.61 -23.46
CA ALA A 223 -7.35 -6.17 -23.49
C ALA A 223 -8.03 -5.84 -24.83
N THR A 224 -9.36 -5.77 -24.84
CA THR A 224 -10.17 -5.57 -26.05
C THR A 224 -10.02 -4.19 -26.68
N SER A 225 -9.26 -3.29 -26.04
CA SER A 225 -8.98 -1.99 -26.62
C SER A 225 -8.27 -2.16 -27.97
N ARG A 226 -8.78 -1.47 -29.00
CA ARG A 226 -8.18 -1.43 -30.34
C ARG A 226 -6.69 -1.07 -30.28
N LYS A 227 -6.31 -0.22 -29.33
CA LYS A 227 -4.92 0.16 -29.04
C LYS A 227 -4.08 -1.03 -28.57
N ALA A 228 -4.57 -1.83 -27.62
CA ALA A 228 -3.82 -2.98 -27.12
C ALA A 228 -3.69 -4.08 -28.18
N LYS A 229 -4.75 -4.33 -28.97
CA LYS A 229 -4.67 -5.28 -30.10
C LYS A 229 -3.64 -4.85 -31.15
N LYS A 230 -3.60 -3.56 -31.49
CA LYS A 230 -2.61 -3.00 -32.44
C LYS A 230 -1.18 -2.97 -31.91
N GLN A 231 -0.99 -2.88 -30.58
CA GLN A 231 0.32 -2.76 -29.95
C GLN A 231 0.90 -4.10 -29.42
N TYR A 232 0.04 -5.05 -29.08
CA TYR A 232 0.41 -6.30 -28.40
C TYR A 232 -0.27 -7.55 -28.97
N GLY A 233 -1.23 -7.40 -29.89
CA GLY A 233 -1.99 -8.51 -30.47
C GLY A 233 -1.35 -9.09 -31.73
N LYS A 234 -2.02 -10.08 -32.32
CA LYS A 234 -1.57 -10.77 -33.55
C LYS A 234 -1.46 -9.83 -34.76
N GLU A 235 -2.22 -8.73 -34.76
CA GLU A 235 -2.22 -7.69 -35.80
C GLU A 235 -1.14 -6.60 -35.59
N CYS A 236 -0.21 -6.78 -34.65
CA CYS A 236 0.85 -5.80 -34.42
C CYS A 236 1.74 -5.71 -35.67
N ILE A 237 1.75 -4.54 -36.32
CA ILE A 237 2.65 -4.22 -37.43
C ILE A 237 4.07 -4.30 -36.89
N GLN A 238 4.86 -5.25 -37.41
CA GLN A 238 6.28 -5.31 -37.10
C GLN A 238 6.94 -4.12 -37.81
N ALA A 239 7.79 -3.38 -37.10
CA ALA A 239 8.60 -2.37 -37.75
C ALA A 239 9.56 -3.08 -38.71
N GLU A 240 9.43 -2.82 -40.01
CA GLU A 240 10.42 -3.24 -40.98
C GLU A 240 11.74 -2.52 -40.68
N ASN A 241 12.85 -3.22 -40.88
CA ASN A 241 14.16 -2.64 -40.65
C ASN A 241 14.51 -1.78 -41.86
N ASP A 242 14.78 -0.49 -41.62
CA ASP A 242 15.13 0.48 -42.67
C ASP A 242 16.49 0.15 -43.36
N ILE A 243 17.34 -0.61 -42.68
CA ILE A 243 18.72 -0.92 -43.10
C ILE A 243 18.97 -2.42 -42.89
N SER A 244 19.79 -3.03 -43.76
CA SER A 244 20.19 -4.42 -43.62
C SER A 244 21.00 -4.66 -42.32
N PRO A 245 20.93 -5.86 -41.71
CA PRO A 245 21.64 -6.13 -40.46
C PRO A 245 23.16 -5.95 -40.55
N GLN A 246 23.77 -6.25 -41.70
CA GLN A 246 25.21 -6.14 -41.93
C GLN A 246 25.65 -4.66 -41.96
N GLN A 247 24.95 -3.83 -42.73
CA GLN A 247 25.22 -2.39 -42.78
C GLN A 247 25.04 -1.73 -41.42
N LEU A 248 24.02 -2.17 -40.66
CA LEU A 248 23.79 -1.66 -39.31
C LEU A 248 24.98 -1.94 -38.38
N GLU A 249 25.59 -3.12 -38.47
CA GLU A 249 26.73 -3.47 -37.62
C GLU A 249 27.95 -2.61 -37.94
N THR A 250 28.25 -2.41 -39.24
CA THR A 250 29.32 -1.50 -39.68
C THR A 250 29.10 -0.06 -39.19
N ILE A 251 27.86 0.44 -39.25
CA ILE A 251 27.52 1.78 -38.77
C ILE A 251 27.71 1.89 -37.25
N LYS A 252 27.33 0.86 -36.49
CA LYS A 252 27.53 0.84 -35.03
C LYS A 252 29.00 0.85 -34.65
N GLU A 253 29.81 0.01 -35.29
CA GLU A 253 31.26 -0.07 -35.02
C GLU A 253 31.95 1.26 -35.34
N ASN A 254 31.64 1.87 -36.49
CA ASN A 254 32.15 3.18 -36.86
C ASN A 254 31.75 4.25 -35.85
N PHE A 255 30.47 4.29 -35.44
CA PHE A 255 30.01 5.27 -34.45
C PHE A 255 30.66 5.06 -33.07
N TYR A 256 30.80 3.81 -32.64
CA TYR A 256 31.42 3.49 -31.35
C TYR A 256 32.87 3.97 -31.32
N THR A 257 33.64 3.64 -32.35
CA THR A 257 35.07 3.95 -32.44
C THR A 257 35.33 5.45 -32.58
N THR A 258 34.46 6.18 -33.28
CA THR A 258 34.67 7.61 -33.55
C THR A 258 34.14 8.53 -32.44
N GLU A 259 33.03 8.17 -31.80
CA GLU A 259 32.25 9.12 -30.98
C GLU A 259 32.01 8.65 -29.53
N ILE A 260 32.17 7.35 -29.24
CA ILE A 260 31.93 6.78 -27.91
C ILE A 260 33.24 6.43 -27.22
N ASP A 261 34.14 5.75 -27.93
CA ASP A 261 35.42 5.28 -27.41
C ASP A 261 36.42 6.43 -27.33
N ILE A 262 36.46 7.09 -26.17
CA ILE A 262 37.16 8.34 -25.96
C ILE A 262 38.23 8.13 -24.88
N THR A 263 39.39 8.74 -25.08
CA THR A 263 40.52 8.59 -24.15
C THR A 263 40.23 9.28 -22.80
N PRO A 264 40.83 8.82 -21.68
CA PRO A 264 40.64 9.44 -20.36
C PRO A 264 40.96 10.95 -20.31
N SER A 265 41.90 11.40 -21.13
CA SER A 265 42.28 12.82 -21.24
C SER A 265 41.18 13.66 -21.89
N GLU A 266 40.54 13.13 -22.93
CA GLU A 266 39.44 13.79 -23.62
C GLU A 266 38.16 13.79 -22.77
N ILE A 267 37.93 12.75 -21.96
CA ILE A 267 36.83 12.73 -20.99
C ILE A 267 36.91 13.93 -20.04
N LYS A 268 38.10 14.20 -19.48
CA LYS A 268 38.32 15.37 -18.60
C LYS A 268 38.09 16.68 -19.32
N LYS A 269 38.51 16.78 -20.59
CA LYS A 269 38.28 17.97 -21.42
C LYS A 269 36.78 18.22 -21.63
N ILE A 270 36.03 17.17 -21.99
CA ILE A 270 34.58 17.24 -22.17
C ILE A 270 33.88 17.62 -20.86
N GLU A 271 34.32 17.07 -19.72
CA GLU A 271 33.79 17.42 -18.40
C GLU A 271 33.91 18.93 -18.13
N LEU A 272 35.12 19.49 -18.32
CA LEU A 272 35.38 20.92 -18.14
C LEU A 272 34.53 21.79 -19.08
N GLU A 273 34.48 21.46 -20.37
CA GLU A 273 33.73 22.21 -21.39
C GLU A 273 32.20 22.13 -21.20
N THR A 274 31.72 21.12 -20.49
CA THR A 274 30.29 20.88 -20.28
C THR A 274 29.80 21.20 -18.87
N THR A 275 30.65 21.84 -18.04
CA THR A 275 30.36 22.26 -16.67
C THR A 275 29.08 23.11 -16.55
N SER A 276 28.82 23.99 -17.53
CA SER A 276 27.64 24.86 -17.57
C SER A 276 26.35 24.15 -18.04
N GLN A 277 26.41 22.82 -18.20
CA GLN A 277 25.27 21.94 -18.47
C GLN A 277 24.40 22.44 -19.63
N SER A 278 23.10 22.65 -19.39
CA SER A 278 22.12 23.01 -20.42
C SER A 278 22.34 24.35 -21.09
N ILE A 279 23.21 25.21 -20.55
CA ILE A 279 23.57 26.49 -21.16
C ILE A 279 24.65 26.28 -22.24
N SER A 280 25.47 25.22 -22.13
CA SER A 280 26.48 24.87 -23.13
C SER A 280 25.85 24.15 -24.32
N THR A 281 26.17 24.61 -25.53
CA THR A 281 25.83 23.92 -26.78
C THR A 281 26.55 22.58 -26.86
N ASN A 282 27.83 22.53 -26.48
CA ASN A 282 28.65 21.32 -26.44
C ASN A 282 28.02 20.25 -25.53
N TRP A 283 27.51 20.63 -24.35
CA TRP A 283 26.79 19.67 -23.48
C TRP A 283 25.58 19.04 -24.17
N SER A 284 24.84 19.83 -24.96
CA SER A 284 23.68 19.35 -25.71
C SER A 284 24.09 18.40 -26.84
N GLU A 285 25.19 18.69 -27.54
CA GLU A 285 25.74 17.82 -28.58
C GLU A 285 26.28 16.50 -28.01
N GLN A 286 27.05 16.56 -26.92
CA GLN A 286 27.59 15.37 -26.26
C GLN A 286 26.48 14.46 -25.71
N ARG A 287 25.36 15.05 -25.22
CA ARG A 287 24.17 14.28 -24.80
C ARG A 287 23.36 13.68 -25.94
N LYS A 288 23.43 14.23 -27.16
CA LYS A 288 22.77 13.62 -28.33
C LYS A 288 23.48 12.33 -28.75
N LYS A 289 24.80 12.27 -28.56
CA LYS A 289 25.63 11.09 -28.86
C LYS A 289 25.48 9.96 -27.82
N ARG A 290 25.03 10.26 -26.60
CA ARG A 290 25.07 9.33 -25.45
C ARG A 290 23.70 9.01 -24.85
N LEU A 291 23.56 7.79 -24.34
CA LEU A 291 22.41 7.39 -23.53
C LEU A 291 22.62 7.80 -22.08
N THR A 292 21.65 8.53 -21.54
CA THR A 292 21.71 9.03 -20.15
C THR A 292 20.89 8.14 -19.23
N SER A 293 21.26 8.08 -17.96
CA SER A 293 20.62 7.22 -16.94
C SER A 293 19.09 7.40 -16.90
N SER A 294 18.61 8.64 -17.02
CA SER A 294 17.17 8.94 -17.03
C SER A 294 16.42 8.41 -18.26
N LYS A 295 17.11 8.19 -19.38
CA LYS A 295 16.54 7.66 -20.64
C LYS A 295 16.77 6.15 -20.77
N PHE A 296 17.82 5.60 -20.15
CA PHE A 296 18.27 4.21 -20.30
C PHE A 296 17.16 3.19 -19.99
N GLY A 297 16.51 3.30 -18.83
CA GLY A 297 15.47 2.34 -18.43
C GLY A 297 14.28 2.27 -19.40
N ARG A 298 13.96 3.38 -20.07
CA ARG A 298 12.89 3.45 -21.07
C ARG A 298 13.26 2.74 -22.38
N ILE A 299 14.55 2.68 -22.71
CA ILE A 299 15.07 2.04 -23.92
C ILE A 299 15.18 0.53 -23.70
N VAL A 300 15.77 0.09 -22.59
CA VAL A 300 15.95 -1.34 -22.27
C VAL A 300 14.61 -2.07 -22.14
N LYS A 301 13.60 -1.43 -21.54
CA LYS A 301 12.26 -2.01 -21.36
C LYS A 301 11.35 -1.87 -22.58
N ARG A 302 11.88 -1.40 -23.72
CA ARG A 302 11.07 -1.17 -24.93
C ARG A 302 10.71 -2.50 -25.59
N ASN A 303 9.44 -2.62 -26.00
CA ASN A 303 9.01 -3.70 -26.88
C ASN A 303 9.57 -3.50 -28.30
N SER A 304 10.32 -4.47 -28.81
CA SER A 304 10.93 -4.46 -30.14
C SER A 304 9.91 -4.27 -31.27
N LYS A 305 8.69 -4.78 -31.09
CA LYS A 305 7.60 -4.76 -32.09
C LYS A 305 6.96 -3.38 -32.30
N LEU A 306 7.19 -2.43 -31.40
CA LEU A 306 6.61 -1.09 -31.51
C LEU A 306 7.51 -0.15 -32.33
N PRO A 307 6.93 0.77 -33.12
CA PRO A 307 7.70 1.73 -33.90
C PRO A 307 8.54 2.64 -32.99
N VAL A 308 9.80 2.85 -33.39
CA VAL A 308 10.81 3.56 -32.60
C VAL A 308 10.77 5.08 -32.83
N ALA A 309 10.14 5.55 -33.91
CA ALA A 309 10.15 6.95 -34.35
C ALA A 309 9.79 7.97 -33.24
N LYS A 310 8.74 7.72 -32.45
CA LYS A 310 8.33 8.63 -31.36
C LYS A 310 9.36 8.66 -30.23
N LEU A 311 9.98 7.52 -29.94
CA LEU A 311 11.07 7.44 -28.97
C LEU A 311 12.29 8.23 -29.48
N LEU A 312 12.72 8.01 -30.71
CA LEU A 312 13.83 8.74 -31.35
C LEU A 312 13.57 10.25 -31.40
N SER A 313 12.39 10.67 -31.83
CA SER A 313 11.99 12.07 -31.83
C SER A 313 12.12 12.70 -30.44
N SER A 314 11.68 12.00 -29.39
CA SER A 314 11.85 12.44 -28.01
C SER A 314 13.29 12.37 -27.49
N LEU A 315 14.18 11.59 -28.11
CA LEU A 315 15.58 11.49 -27.72
C LEU A 315 16.39 12.63 -28.36
N LEU A 316 16.16 12.88 -29.66
CA LEU A 316 16.90 13.82 -30.52
C LEU A 316 16.40 15.27 -30.39
N TYR A 317 15.09 15.48 -30.30
CA TYR A 317 14.46 16.81 -30.33
C TYR A 317 13.77 17.20 -29.02
N CYS A 318 14.14 16.55 -27.91
CA CYS A 318 13.55 16.84 -26.61
C CYS A 318 13.85 18.28 -26.18
N THR A 319 12.81 19.10 -26.05
CA THR A 319 12.84 20.37 -25.33
C THR A 319 12.16 20.17 -23.98
N PHE A 320 12.91 20.36 -22.89
CA PHE A 320 12.35 20.22 -21.55
C PHE A 320 11.57 21.49 -21.21
N SER A 321 10.25 21.43 -21.30
CA SER A 321 9.36 22.43 -20.72
C SER A 321 8.88 21.92 -19.36
N GLY A 322 9.58 22.30 -18.29
CA GLY A 322 9.28 21.82 -16.94
C GLY A 322 7.80 21.97 -16.55
N ASN A 323 7.26 20.97 -15.86
CA ASN A 323 5.93 20.99 -15.25
C ASN A 323 5.93 21.74 -13.90
N LYS A 324 4.74 22.00 -13.32
CA LYS A 324 4.59 22.72 -12.05
C LYS A 324 5.46 22.15 -10.92
N SER A 325 5.55 20.83 -10.81
CA SER A 325 6.39 20.17 -9.80
C SER A 325 7.87 20.41 -10.04
N THR A 326 8.36 20.26 -11.28
CA THR A 326 9.78 20.50 -11.60
C THR A 326 10.17 21.97 -11.42
N ARG A 327 9.26 22.92 -11.66
CA ARG A 327 9.45 24.34 -11.37
C ARG A 327 9.53 24.59 -9.87
N PHE A 328 8.59 24.03 -9.11
CA PHE A 328 8.61 24.09 -7.65
C PHE A 328 9.93 23.55 -7.07
N TRP A 329 10.44 22.42 -7.58
CA TRP A 329 11.72 21.85 -7.13
C TRP A 329 12.93 22.67 -7.56
N THR A 330 12.91 23.33 -8.73
CA THR A 330 14.00 24.23 -9.14
C THR A 330 14.01 25.52 -8.32
N GLU A 331 12.84 26.08 -8.01
CA GLU A 331 12.68 27.25 -7.15
C GLU A 331 13.05 26.94 -5.69
N SER A 332 12.53 25.84 -5.14
CA SER A 332 12.84 25.40 -3.77
C SER A 332 14.29 24.93 -3.63
N GLY A 333 14.84 24.26 -4.63
CA GLY A 333 16.23 23.82 -4.66
C GLY A 333 17.22 24.98 -4.69
N LYS A 334 16.94 26.05 -5.46
CA LYS A 334 17.72 27.29 -5.39
C LYS A 334 17.71 27.88 -3.98
N ASN A 335 16.55 27.94 -3.33
CA ASN A 335 16.44 28.44 -1.95
C ASN A 335 17.15 27.54 -0.93
N TYR A 336 17.16 26.21 -1.13
CA TYR A 336 17.84 25.27 -0.26
C TYR A 336 19.37 25.41 -0.36
N TYR A 337 19.92 25.50 -1.58
CA TYR A 337 21.35 25.72 -1.78
C TYR A 337 21.81 27.12 -1.34
N PHE A 338 21.02 28.18 -1.56
CA PHE A 338 21.31 29.52 -1.02
C PHE A 338 21.25 29.56 0.51
N GLY A 339 20.36 28.79 1.13
CA GLY A 339 20.27 28.63 2.58
C GLY A 339 21.51 27.96 3.17
N ILE A 340 21.98 26.87 2.57
CA ILE A 340 23.19 26.16 3.03
C ILE A 340 24.45 27.03 2.85
N TYR A 341 24.61 27.71 1.70
CA TYR A 341 25.75 28.62 1.51
C TYR A 341 25.73 29.83 2.46
N SER A 342 24.55 30.38 2.78
CA SER A 342 24.44 31.48 3.75
C SER A 342 24.75 31.03 5.19
N VAL A 343 24.43 29.78 5.54
CA VAL A 343 24.78 29.20 6.85
C VAL A 343 26.29 28.95 6.95
N HIS A 344 26.93 28.38 5.91
CA HIS A 344 28.38 28.15 5.92
C HIS A 344 29.22 29.43 5.86
N VAL A 345 28.75 30.49 5.20
CA VAL A 345 29.42 31.80 5.26
C VAL A 345 29.31 32.40 6.66
N LYS A 346 28.15 32.30 7.33
CA LYS A 346 27.99 32.77 8.71
C LYS A 346 28.83 31.98 9.71
N GLU A 347 28.94 30.66 9.57
CA GLU A 347 29.78 29.84 10.46
C GLU A 347 31.27 30.21 10.35
N LYS A 348 31.79 30.52 9.15
CA LYS A 348 33.19 30.96 9.01
C LYS A 348 33.49 32.32 9.66
N TYR A 349 32.53 33.24 9.74
CA TYR A 349 32.71 34.54 10.40
C TYR A 349 32.51 34.49 11.93
N ILE A 350 31.92 33.42 12.47
CA ILE A 350 31.72 33.25 13.92
C ILE A 350 32.97 32.69 14.61
N TYR A 351 33.86 31.99 13.88
CA TYR A 351 35.13 31.46 14.43
C TYR A 351 36.36 32.37 14.21
N GLN A 352 36.16 33.62 13.78
CA GLN A 352 37.25 34.58 13.55
C GLN A 352 37.11 35.90 14.33
N ASN A 353 36.21 35.99 15.32
CA ASN A 353 36.12 37.13 16.23
C ASN A 353 36.32 36.70 17.68
#